data_AF-A0A354X8L5-F1
#
_entry.id   AF-A0A354X8L5-F1
#
_cell.length_a   1.000
_cell.length_b   1.000
_cell.length_c   1.000
_cell.angle_alpha   90.00
_cell.angle_beta   90.00
_cell.angle_gamma   90.00
#
_symmetry.space_group_name_H-M   'P 1'
#
loop_
_entity.id
_entity.type
_entity.pdbx_description
1 polymer ?
#
loop_
_entity_poly.entity_id
_entity_poly.type
_entity_poly.pdbx_seq_one_letter_code
_entity_poly.pdbx_strand_id
1 'polypeptide(L)'
;MKPITFLLFFCAFVYAGYSQPVLQHLLNDPALKHASVGVCVTDLNTGKEVLRHDAEKSLTPASTLKLITTATALELFGENYRYKTDIA
;
A
#
# COMPACT_ATOMS: atom_id res chain seq x y z
N MET A 1 32.40 23.59 16.07
CA MET A 1 31.00 23.29 15.73
C MET A 1 30.87 21.78 15.63
N LYS A 2 29.98 21.15 16.41
CA LYS A 2 29.98 19.69 16.60
C LYS A 2 29.48 18.99 15.31
N PRO A 3 30.21 18.00 14.75
CA PRO A 3 29.86 17.36 13.48
C PRO A 3 28.47 16.70 13.47
N ILE A 4 27.98 16.33 14.66
CA ILE A 4 26.63 15.78 14.88
C ILE A 4 25.53 16.76 14.47
N THR A 5 25.71 18.06 14.70
CA THR A 5 24.70 19.07 14.36
C THR A 5 24.58 19.25 12.84
N PHE A 6 25.68 19.10 12.10
CA PHE A 6 25.70 19.16 10.64
C PHE A 6 25.04 17.92 10.00
N LEU A 7 25.31 16.73 10.57
CA LEU A 7 24.69 15.48 10.12
C LEU A 7 23.16 15.49 10.32
N LEU A 8 22.68 15.99 11.46
CA LEU A 8 21.24 16.13 11.73
C LEU A 8 20.56 17.11 10.75
N PHE A 9 21.24 18.22 10.42
CA PHE A 9 20.72 19.20 9.47
C PHE A 9 20.69 18.64 8.02
N PHE A 10 21.71 17.88 7.63
CA PHE A 10 21.76 17.20 6.34
C PHE A 10 20.68 16.13 6.19
N CYS A 11 20.44 15.30 7.21
CA CYS A 11 19.35 14.34 7.23
C CYS A 11 17.97 15.01 7.12
N ALA A 12 17.75 16.14 7.81
CA ALA A 12 16.50 16.89 7.72
C ALA A 12 16.26 17.47 6.31
N PHE A 13 17.32 17.92 5.63
CA PHE A 13 17.24 18.45 4.27
C PHE A 13 16.88 17.37 3.24
N VAL A 14 17.42 16.16 3.37
CA VAL A 14 17.07 15.02 2.50
C VAL A 14 15.63 14.56 2.72
N TYR A 15 15.12 14.61 3.96
CA TYR A 15 13.73 14.27 4.27
C TYR A 15 12.72 15.24 3.64
N ALA A 16 13.07 16.53 3.56
CA ALA A 16 12.22 17.55 2.93
C ALA A 16 12.05 17.34 1.41
N GLY A 17 12.97 16.63 0.75
CA GLY A 17 12.91 16.32 -0.68
C GLY A 17 11.95 15.19 -1.06
N TYR A 18 11.41 14.45 -0.09
CA TYR A 18 10.44 13.35 -0.29
C TYR A 18 8.99 13.81 -0.27
N SER A 19 8.72 15.09 -0.58
CA SER A 19 7.35 15.59 -0.68
C SER A 19 6.65 14.95 -1.87
N GLN A 20 5.55 14.23 -1.63
CA GLN A 20 4.67 13.69 -2.65
C GLN A 20 3.43 14.60 -2.75
N PRO A 21 3.50 15.73 -3.48
CA PRO A 21 2.46 16.78 -3.44
C PRO A 21 1.09 16.26 -3.87
N VAL A 22 1.05 15.29 -4.80
CA VAL A 22 -0.20 14.67 -5.26
C VAL A 22 -0.86 13.85 -4.15
N LEU A 23 -0.07 13.07 -3.40
CA LEU A 23 -0.59 12.26 -2.30
C LEU A 23 -1.07 13.15 -1.15
N GLN A 24 -0.34 14.22 -0.84
CA GLN A 24 -0.77 15.20 0.16
C GLN A 24 -2.07 15.89 -0.24
N HIS A 25 -2.24 16.26 -1.52
CA HIS A 25 -3.49 16.82 -2.00
C HIS A 25 -4.68 15.86 -1.80
N LEU A 26 -4.50 14.57 -2.10
CA LEU A 26 -5.52 13.55 -1.84
C LEU A 26 -5.83 13.43 -0.34
N LEU A 27 -4.81 13.29 0.49
CA LEU A 27 -4.98 13.06 1.94
C LEU A 27 -5.57 14.27 2.68
N ASN A 28 -5.38 15.47 2.14
CA ASN A 28 -5.94 16.70 2.69
C ASN A 28 -7.40 16.97 2.26
N ASP A 29 -8.01 16.07 1.47
CA ASP A 29 -9.42 16.19 1.11
C ASP A 29 -10.29 16.20 2.40
N PRO A 30 -11.19 17.19 2.57
CA PRO A 30 -12.06 17.27 3.74
C PRO A 30 -12.88 16.01 4.02
N ALA A 31 -13.22 15.22 2.99
CA ALA A 31 -13.93 13.95 3.13
C ALA A 31 -13.10 12.88 3.86
N LEU A 32 -11.77 13.00 3.86
CA LEU A 32 -10.84 12.07 4.49
C LEU A 32 -10.35 12.51 5.87
N LYS A 33 -10.86 13.64 6.40
CA LYS A 33 -10.41 14.26 7.67
C LYS A 33 -10.29 13.29 8.86
N HIS A 34 -11.16 12.28 8.93
CA HIS A 34 -11.17 11.27 9.99
C HIS A 34 -10.88 9.85 9.49
N ALA A 35 -10.59 9.70 8.19
CA ALA A 35 -10.30 8.42 7.59
C ALA A 35 -8.88 7.95 7.98
N SER A 36 -8.71 6.64 8.09
CA SER A 36 -7.39 6.03 7.97
C SER A 36 -7.19 5.59 6.52
N VAL A 37 -6.14 6.07 5.88
CA VAL A 37 -5.85 5.81 4.47
C VAL A 37 -4.50 5.15 4.36
N GLY A 38 -4.43 4.02 3.68
CA GLY A 38 -3.18 3.36 3.31
C GLY A 38 -2.99 3.41 1.80
N VAL A 39 -1.80 3.81 1.34
CA VAL A 39 -1.43 3.87 -0.08
C VAL A 39 -0.08 3.18 -0.26
N CYS A 40 -0.01 2.25 -1.20
CA CYS A 40 1.22 1.62 -1.64
C CYS A 40 1.18 1.46 -3.16
N VAL A 41 2.19 1.99 -3.86
CA VAL A 41 2.33 1.90 -5.32
C VAL A 41 3.73 1.40 -5.62
N THR A 42 3.82 0.33 -6.39
CA THR A 42 5.09 -0.33 -6.75
C THR A 42 5.16 -0.51 -8.25
N ASP A 43 6.32 -0.18 -8.83
CA ASP A 43 6.63 -0.49 -10.21
C ASP A 43 6.88 -2.00 -10.33
N LEU A 44 6.06 -2.69 -11.13
CA LEU A 44 6.12 -4.15 -11.27
C LEU A 44 7.33 -4.65 -12.06
N ASN A 45 7.95 -3.81 -12.90
CA ASN A 45 9.13 -4.18 -13.69
C ASN A 45 10.40 -4.13 -12.84
N THR A 46 10.49 -3.13 -11.97
CA THR A 46 11.70 -2.86 -11.18
C THR A 46 11.58 -3.26 -9.71
N GLY A 47 10.36 -3.53 -9.22
CA GLY A 47 10.06 -3.78 -7.81
C GLY A 47 10.21 -2.54 -6.91
N LYS A 48 10.49 -1.37 -7.49
CA LYS A 48 10.70 -0.14 -6.71
C LYS A 48 9.38 0.46 -6.26
N GLU A 49 9.35 0.88 -5.01
CA GLU A 49 8.21 1.59 -4.43
C GLU A 49 8.19 3.02 -4.97
N VAL A 50 7.06 3.39 -5.59
CA VAL A 50 6.83 4.71 -6.17
C VAL A 50 6.17 5.63 -5.15
N LEU A 51 5.22 5.12 -4.36
CA LEU A 51 4.50 5.87 -3.32
C LEU A 51 4.17 4.97 -2.13
N ARG A 52 4.32 5.50 -0.92
CA ARG A 52 3.94 4.84 0.34
C ARG A 52 3.36 5.84 1.33
N HIS A 53 2.24 5.47 1.96
CA HIS A 53 1.63 6.18 3.08
C HIS A 53 0.87 5.17 3.93
N ASP A 54 1.20 5.03 5.21
CA ASP A 54 0.58 4.07 6.13
C ASP A 54 0.42 2.65 5.54
N ALA A 55 1.35 2.23 4.66
CA ALA A 55 1.20 1.01 3.84
C ALA A 55 1.11 -0.29 4.67
N GLU A 56 1.70 -0.29 5.88
CA GLU A 56 1.70 -1.44 6.80
C GLU A 56 0.56 -1.37 7.83
N LYS A 57 -0.28 -0.34 7.77
CA LYS A 57 -1.39 -0.17 8.70
C LYS A 57 -2.49 -1.17 8.37
N SER A 58 -2.93 -1.93 9.38
CA SER A 58 -4.08 -2.81 9.22
C SER A 58 -5.35 -1.98 9.05
N LEU A 59 -6.08 -2.23 7.97
CA LEU A 59 -7.32 -1.56 7.59
C LEU A 59 -8.37 -2.62 7.23
N THR A 60 -9.65 -2.26 7.29
CA THR A 60 -10.73 -3.14 6.82
C THR A 60 -10.72 -3.21 5.28
N PRO A 61 -10.45 -4.37 4.66
CA PRO A 61 -10.25 -4.45 3.20
C PRO A 61 -11.55 -4.39 2.39
N ALA A 62 -12.70 -4.62 3.02
CA ALA A 62 -13.97 -4.84 2.33
C ALA A 62 -13.81 -5.88 1.20
N SER A 63 -14.28 -5.59 -0.02
CA SER A 63 -14.20 -6.53 -1.13
C SER A 63 -12.80 -6.77 -1.69
N THR A 64 -11.78 -5.97 -1.35
CA THR A 64 -10.41 -6.24 -1.82
C THR A 64 -9.84 -7.53 -1.21
N LEU A 65 -10.41 -8.02 -0.10
CA LEU A 65 -10.10 -9.34 0.47
C LEU A 65 -10.26 -10.48 -0.56
N LYS A 66 -11.17 -10.31 -1.53
CA LYS A 66 -11.38 -11.28 -2.60
C LYS A 66 -10.10 -11.57 -3.39
N LEU A 67 -9.17 -10.62 -3.50
CA LEU A 67 -7.89 -10.84 -4.19
C LEU A 67 -7.11 -12.01 -3.58
N ILE A 68 -6.96 -12.02 -2.26
CA ILE A 68 -6.26 -13.11 -1.56
C ILE A 68 -7.06 -14.41 -1.68
N THR A 69 -8.37 -14.38 -1.43
CA THR A 69 -9.21 -15.58 -1.53
C THR A 69 -9.18 -16.19 -2.94
N THR A 70 -9.21 -15.37 -3.98
CA THR A 70 -9.14 -15.83 -5.38
C THR A 70 -7.75 -16.37 -5.72
N ALA A 71 -6.68 -15.69 -5.31
CA ALA A 71 -5.32 -16.20 -5.51
C ALA A 71 -5.15 -17.58 -4.85
N THR A 72 -5.61 -17.72 -3.60
CA THR A 72 -5.61 -19.01 -2.89
C THR A 72 -6.45 -20.06 -3.58
N ALA A 73 -7.66 -19.72 -4.07
CA ALA A 73 -8.50 -20.67 -4.78
C ALA A 73 -7.85 -21.14 -6.10
N LEU A 74 -7.21 -20.24 -6.84
CA LEU A 74 -6.48 -20.59 -8.07
C LEU A 74 -5.26 -21.47 -7.76
N GLU A 75 -4.51 -21.17 -6.70
CA GLU A 75 -3.36 -21.97 -6.26
C GLU A 75 -3.77 -23.38 -5.81
N LEU A 76 -4.85 -23.51 -5.04
CA LEU A 76 -5.30 -24.78 -4.47
C LEU A 76 -6.12 -25.64 -5.45
N PHE A 77 -7.02 -25.02 -6.23
CA PHE A 77 -7.97 -25.75 -7.08
C PHE A 77 -7.56 -25.76 -8.56
N GLY A 78 -6.76 -24.78 -8.99
CA GLY A 78 -6.48 -24.53 -10.40
C GLY A 78 -7.64 -23.83 -11.12
N GLU A 79 -7.33 -23.15 -12.22
CA GLU A 79 -8.29 -22.41 -13.06
C GLU A 79 -9.41 -23.29 -13.65
N ASN A 80 -9.15 -24.59 -13.79
CA ASN A 80 -10.05 -25.54 -14.43
C ASN A 80 -10.96 -26.30 -13.44
N TYR A 81 -10.91 -25.94 -12.14
CA TYR A 81 -11.79 -26.55 -11.16
C TYR A 81 -13.26 -26.34 -11.51
N ARG A 82 -14.09 -27.36 -11.27
CA ARG A 82 -15.54 -27.34 -11.44
C ARG A 82 -16.18 -27.97 -10.23
N TYR A 83 -17.14 -27.27 -9.64
CA TYR A 83 -17.97 -27.82 -8.57
C TYR A 83 -18.80 -28.99 -9.10
N LYS A 84 -18.94 -30.04 -8.29
CA LYS A 84 -19.77 -31.22 -8.60
C LYS A 84 -21.06 -31.17 -7.78
N THR A 85 -22.14 -31.67 -8.37
CA THR A 85 -23.43 -31.83 -7.70
C THR A 85 -24.00 -33.17 -8.12
N ASP A 86 -24.21 -34.06 -7.15
CA ASP A 86 -24.70 -35.41 -7.36
C ASP A 86 -26.15 -35.53 -6.86
N ILE A 87 -26.90 -36.50 -7.37
CA ILE A 87 -28.27 -36.83 -6.94
C ILE A 87 -28.24 -38.19 -6.23
N ALA A 88 -29.08 -38.36 -5.20
CA ALA A 88 -29.21 -39.58 -4.40
C ALA A 88 -29.91 -40.72 -5.15
#